data_AF-A0A822BVE0-F1
#
_entry.id   AF-A0A822BVE0-F1
#
_cell.length_a   1.000
_cell.length_b   1.000
_cell.length_c   1.000
_cell.angle_alpha   90.00
_cell.angle_beta   90.00
_cell.angle_gamma   90.00
#
_symmetry.space_group_name_H-M   'P 1'
#
loop_
_entity.id
_entity.type
_entity.pdbx_description
1 polymer ?
#
loop_
_entity_poly.entity_id
_entity_poly.type
_entity_poly.pdbx_seq_one_letter_code
_entity_poly.pdbx_strand_id
1 'polypeptide(L)'
;IPRRQTIYKITKKFDETGSVDDAPRSGRPTTAKTGEKIQLVSEAVVLNPQTSQRRASSELQILRTSLRRIMKYLKLKSYKR
;
A
#
# COMPACT_ATOMS: atom_id res chain seq x y z
N ILE A 1 12.97 -37.71 4.10
CA ILE A 1 13.78 -37.33 2.91
C ILE A 1 13.00 -36.29 2.11
N PRO A 2 13.55 -35.10 1.81
CA PRO A 2 12.87 -34.08 1.01
C PRO A 2 12.60 -34.58 -0.42
N ARG A 3 11.49 -34.16 -1.04
CA ARG A 3 11.17 -34.53 -2.43
C ARG A 3 12.16 -33.88 -3.39
N ARG A 4 12.53 -34.59 -4.47
CA ARG A 4 13.42 -34.09 -5.54
C ARG A 4 12.99 -32.71 -6.06
N GLN A 5 11.69 -32.49 -6.21
CA GLN A 5 11.12 -31.21 -6.67
C GLN A 5 11.42 -30.05 -5.71
N THR A 6 11.43 -30.29 -4.40
CA THR A 6 11.74 -29.26 -3.40
C THR A 6 13.20 -28.85 -3.50
N ILE A 7 14.10 -29.82 -3.62
CA ILE A 7 15.54 -29.57 -3.80
C ILE A 7 15.77 -28.75 -5.09
N TYR A 8 15.18 -29.18 -6.21
CA TYR A 8 15.31 -28.47 -7.49
C TYR A 8 14.79 -27.03 -7.44
N LYS A 9 13.65 -26.78 -6.78
CA LYS A 9 13.11 -25.42 -6.63
C LYS A 9 14.02 -24.52 -5.79
N ILE A 10 14.62 -25.07 -4.73
CA ILE A 10 15.55 -24.32 -3.87
C ILE A 10 16.82 -23.98 -4.64
N THR A 11 17.43 -24.94 -5.33
CA THR A 11 18.66 -24.70 -6.11
C THR A 11 18.40 -23.70 -7.23
N LYS A 12 17.32 -23.89 -8.02
CA LYS A 12 16.94 -22.97 -9.08
C LYS A 12 16.72 -21.54 -8.56
N LYS A 13 16.02 -21.41 -7.43
CA LYS A 13 15.78 -20.10 -6.80
C LYS A 13 17.09 -19.44 -6.36
N PHE A 14 17.99 -20.20 -5.76
CA PHE A 14 19.31 -19.71 -5.37
C PHE A 14 20.14 -19.27 -6.58
N ASP A 15 20.14 -20.04 -7.67
CA ASP A 15 20.86 -19.70 -8.90
C ASP A 15 20.29 -18.42 -9.57
N GLU A 16 18.97 -18.20 -9.50
CA GLU A 16 18.29 -17.05 -10.11
C GLU A 16 18.39 -15.76 -9.29
N THR A 17 18.19 -15.82 -7.97
CA THR A 17 18.08 -14.63 -7.10
C THR A 17 19.22 -14.49 -6.10
N GLY A 18 20.11 -15.49 -5.98
CA GLY A 18 21.17 -15.53 -4.96
C GLY A 18 20.66 -15.77 -3.54
N SER A 19 19.37 -16.05 -3.35
CA SER A 19 18.76 -16.27 -2.03
C SER A 19 17.68 -17.36 -2.06
N VAL A 20 17.55 -18.09 -0.95
CA VAL A 20 16.49 -19.08 -0.73
C VAL A 20 15.26 -18.45 -0.04
N ASP A 21 15.33 -17.19 0.38
CA ASP A 21 14.28 -16.49 1.13
C ASP A 21 13.00 -16.34 0.32
N ASP A 22 11.85 -16.54 0.97
CA ASP A 22 10.54 -16.36 0.35
C ASP A 22 10.40 -14.96 -0.29
N ALA A 23 10.00 -14.95 -1.55
CA ALA A 23 9.70 -13.70 -2.24
C ALA A 23 8.50 -13.01 -1.57
N PRO A 24 8.46 -11.65 -1.59
CA PRO A 24 7.32 -10.92 -1.06
C PRO A 24 6.04 -11.35 -1.80
N ARG A 25 5.02 -11.71 -1.03
CA ARG A 25 3.72 -12.12 -1.58
C ARG A 25 3.00 -10.89 -2.13
N SER A 26 2.38 -11.00 -3.31
CA SER A 26 1.61 -9.92 -3.95
C SER A 26 0.42 -9.45 -3.10
N GLY A 27 -0.16 -10.34 -2.30
CA GLY A 27 -1.31 -10.02 -1.43
C GLY A 27 -2.59 -9.72 -2.21
N ARG A 28 -3.65 -9.30 -1.51
CA ARG A 28 -4.94 -8.95 -2.13
C ARG A 28 -4.87 -7.52 -2.70
N PRO A 29 -5.24 -7.29 -3.97
CA PRO A 29 -5.28 -5.95 -4.54
C PRO A 29 -6.33 -5.09 -3.82
N THR A 30 -5.99 -3.82 -3.56
CA THR A 30 -6.89 -2.88 -2.88
C THR A 30 -7.33 -1.77 -3.84
N THR A 31 -8.63 -1.59 -4.01
CA THR A 31 -9.25 -0.52 -4.84
C THR A 31 -9.14 0.89 -4.24
N ALA A 32 -8.78 0.97 -2.95
CA ALA A 32 -8.61 2.23 -2.25
C ALA A 32 -7.27 2.91 -2.57
N LYS A 33 -6.21 2.15 -2.89
CA LYS A 33 -4.84 2.65 -3.03
C LYS A 33 -4.38 2.72 -4.50
N THR A 34 -5.29 3.05 -5.41
CA THR A 34 -4.92 3.34 -6.80
C THR A 34 -4.01 4.56 -6.83
N GLY A 35 -3.00 4.59 -7.73
CA GLY A 35 -2.04 5.69 -7.84
C GLY A 35 -2.71 7.06 -7.93
N GLU A 36 -3.75 7.18 -8.74
CA GLU A 36 -4.57 8.40 -8.90
C GLU A 36 -5.13 8.92 -7.57
N LYS A 37 -5.73 8.03 -6.76
CA LYS A 37 -6.30 8.42 -5.46
C LYS A 37 -5.24 8.83 -4.46
N ILE A 38 -4.07 8.20 -4.53
CA ILE A 38 -2.93 8.55 -3.67
C ILE A 38 -2.44 9.96 -4.02
N GLN A 39 -2.27 10.26 -5.30
CA GLN A 39 -1.85 11.57 -5.79
C GLN A 39 -2.85 12.65 -5.38
N LEU A 40 -4.14 12.47 -5.68
CA LEU A 40 -5.20 13.42 -5.30
C LEU A 40 -5.23 13.71 -3.79
N VAL A 41 -5.14 12.68 -2.95
CA VAL A 41 -5.12 12.88 -1.49
C VAL A 41 -3.83 13.56 -1.04
N SER A 42 -2.68 13.25 -1.65
CA SER A 42 -1.41 13.87 -1.30
C SER A 42 -1.41 15.37 -1.63
N GLU A 43 -1.92 15.76 -2.79
CA GLU A 43 -2.04 17.15 -3.22
C GLU A 43 -3.00 17.92 -2.31
N ALA A 44 -4.17 17.35 -2.00
CA ALA A 44 -5.15 17.97 -1.12
C ALA A 44 -4.59 18.24 0.29
N VAL A 45 -3.80 17.31 0.83
CA VAL A 45 -3.17 17.46 2.15
C VAL A 45 -2.07 18.54 2.13
N VAL A 46 -1.30 18.64 1.05
CA VAL A 46 -0.26 19.67 0.89
C VAL A 46 -0.89 21.06 0.77
N LEU A 47 -1.95 21.19 -0.03
CA LEU A 47 -2.65 22.46 -0.23
C LEU A 47 -3.37 22.92 1.04
N ASN A 48 -4.06 22.01 1.71
CA ASN A 48 -4.93 22.32 2.84
C ASN A 48 -4.72 21.35 4.01
N PRO A 49 -3.58 21.43 4.74
CA PRO A 49 -3.22 20.48 5.80
C PRO A 49 -4.18 20.51 7.00
N GLN A 50 -4.92 21.61 7.16
CA GLN A 50 -5.88 21.83 8.25
C GLN A 50 -7.27 21.23 7.98
N THR A 51 -7.50 20.67 6.78
CA THR A 51 -8.81 20.12 6.44
C THR A 51 -9.10 18.83 7.20
N SER A 52 -10.31 18.76 7.76
CA SER A 52 -10.77 17.52 8.39
C SER A 52 -10.92 16.40 7.35
N GLN A 53 -10.66 15.16 7.73
CA GLN A 53 -10.87 13.98 6.88
C GLN A 53 -12.30 13.89 6.32
N ARG A 54 -13.29 14.41 7.06
CA ARG A 54 -14.69 14.45 6.62
C ARG A 54 -14.88 15.42 5.46
N ARG A 55 -14.31 16.64 5.56
CA ARG A 55 -14.36 17.63 4.48
C ARG A 55 -13.59 17.15 3.25
N ALA A 56 -12.36 16.68 3.43
CA ALA A 56 -11.55 16.15 2.33
C ALA A 56 -12.21 14.96 1.61
N SER A 57 -12.95 14.11 2.35
CA SER A 57 -13.71 13.00 1.76
C SER A 57 -14.86 13.49 0.86
N SER A 58 -15.56 14.55 1.27
CA SER A 58 -16.63 15.16 0.47
C SER A 58 -16.07 15.90 -0.75
N GLU A 59 -14.99 16.66 -0.59
CA GLU A 59 -14.35 17.43 -1.67
C GLU A 59 -13.74 16.53 -2.74
N LEU A 60 -13.04 15.47 -2.35
CA LEU A 60 -12.38 14.54 -3.28
C LEU A 60 -13.30 13.43 -3.78
N GLN A 61 -14.56 13.36 -3.31
CA GLN A 61 -15.51 12.29 -3.60
C GLN A 61 -14.97 10.87 -3.32
N ILE A 62 -14.05 10.75 -2.36
CA ILE A 62 -13.48 9.47 -1.93
C ILE A 62 -14.16 9.05 -0.63
N LEU A 63 -14.56 7.77 -0.52
CA LEU A 63 -15.09 7.24 0.74
C LEU A 63 -14.12 7.48 1.90
N ARG A 64 -14.65 7.95 3.04
CA ARG A 64 -13.87 8.28 4.24
C ARG A 64 -12.96 7.14 4.72
N THR A 65 -13.40 5.89 4.55
CA THR A 65 -12.61 4.68 4.88
C THR A 65 -11.41 4.51 3.96
N SER A 66 -11.57 4.74 2.67
CA SER A 66 -10.50 4.72 1.67
C SER A 66 -9.52 5.86 1.91
N LEU A 67 -10.01 7.08 2.13
CA LEU A 67 -9.18 8.24 2.47
C LEU A 67 -8.32 7.96 3.71
N ARG A 68 -8.92 7.43 4.79
CA ARG A 68 -8.17 7.03 5.99
C ARG A 68 -7.08 5.99 5.70
N ARG A 69 -7.36 4.99 4.85
CA ARG A 69 -6.37 3.96 4.45
C ARG A 69 -5.22 4.56 3.65
N ILE A 70 -5.50 5.51 2.75
CA ILE A 70 -4.50 6.23 1.96
C ILE A 70 -3.65 7.11 2.87
N MET A 71 -4.25 7.90 3.78
CA MET A 71 -3.49 8.71 4.74
C MET A 71 -2.57 7.85 5.61
N LYS A 72 -3.04 6.67 6.07
CA LYS A 72 -2.20 5.71 6.81
C LYS A 72 -1.03 5.20 5.95
N TYR A 73 -1.28 4.94 4.66
CA TYR A 73 -0.24 4.50 3.72
C TYR A 73 0.81 5.60 3.50
N LEU A 74 0.39 6.85 3.38
CA LEU A 74 1.24 8.03 3.30
C LEU A 74 1.91 8.42 4.63
N LYS A 75 1.69 7.64 5.71
CA LYS A 75 2.20 7.91 7.06
C LYS A 75 1.80 9.28 7.63
N LEU A 76 0.68 9.83 7.16
CA LEU A 76 0.14 11.10 7.65
C LEU A 76 -0.54 10.87 9.01
N LYS A 77 -0.17 11.67 10.01
CA LYS A 77 -0.82 11.63 11.33
C LYS A 77 -2.13 12.41 11.28
N SER A 78 -3.11 11.99 12.09
CA SER A 78 -4.34 12.76 12.25
C SER A 78 -3.99 14.15 12.79
N TYR A 79 -4.59 15.18 12.20
CA TYR A 79 -4.55 16.51 12.79
C TYR A 79 -5.17 16.46 14.19
N LYS A 80 -4.46 17.00 15.19
CA LYS A 80 -4.95 17.09 16.57
C LYS A 80 -5.75 18.38 16.67
N ARG A 81 -7.03 18.25 17.04
CA ARG A 81 -7.93 19.37 17.23
C ARG A 81 -7.77 19.95 18.63
#